data_AF-A0A6A4GDZ3-F1
#
_entry.id   AF-A0A6A4GDZ3-F1
#
_cell.length_a   1.000
_cell.length_b   1.000
_cell.length_c   1.000
_cell.angle_alpha   90.00
_cell.angle_beta   90.00
_cell.angle_gamma   90.00
#
_symmetry.space_group_name_H-M   'P 1'
#
loop_
_entity.id
_entity.type
_entity.pdbx_description
1 polymer ?
#
loop_
_entity_poly.entity_id
_entity_poly.type
_entity_poly.pdbx_seq_one_letter_code
_entity_poly.pdbx_strand_id
1 'polypeptide(L)'
;VPVPNLLKKSRGRKVPVDEEVVEDSNGDRRYVCTAAGCGKCFVRGEHLKRHVRSLHTWEKPHKCPHPGCNKSFSRRDNLGQHARVHL
;
A
#
# COMPACT_ATOMS: atom_id res chain seq x y z
N VAL A 1 39.18 -5.88 1.39
CA VAL A 1 38.03 -4.95 1.22
C VAL A 1 36.74 -5.69 1.57
N PRO A 2 36.05 -5.37 2.68
CA PRO A 2 34.79 -6.01 3.00
C PRO A 2 33.69 -5.39 2.12
N VAL A 3 32.98 -6.22 1.36
CA VAL A 3 31.81 -5.80 0.57
C VAL A 3 30.67 -5.55 1.57
N PRO A 4 30.04 -4.36 1.60
CA PRO A 4 28.91 -4.14 2.48
C PRO A 4 27.78 -5.09 2.10
N ASN A 5 27.40 -5.94 3.05
CA ASN A 5 26.32 -6.88 2.94
C ASN A 5 25.03 -6.10 2.67
N LEU A 6 24.53 -6.16 1.43
CA LEU A 6 23.21 -5.66 1.09
C LEU A 6 22.21 -6.61 1.75
N LEU A 7 21.92 -6.36 3.02
CA LEU A 7 20.72 -6.89 3.66
C LEU A 7 19.56 -6.45 2.77
N LYS A 8 19.10 -7.38 1.93
CA LYS A 8 17.77 -7.32 1.32
C LYS A 8 16.84 -7.26 2.53
N LYS A 9 16.50 -6.05 2.96
CA LYS A 9 15.41 -5.82 3.90
C LYS A 9 14.17 -6.29 3.17
N SER A 10 13.90 -7.59 3.23
CA SER A 10 12.58 -8.16 3.04
C SER A 10 11.72 -7.38 4.00
N ARG A 11 11.03 -6.35 3.48
CA ARG A 11 10.08 -5.57 4.24
C ARG A 11 9.11 -6.62 4.76
N GLY A 12 9.24 -6.95 6.04
CA GLY A 12 8.38 -7.90 6.72
C GLY A 12 6.95 -7.56 6.30
N ARG A 13 6.24 -8.55 5.79
CA ARG A 13 4.85 -8.42 5.37
C ARG A 13 4.09 -8.05 6.64
N LYS A 14 4.00 -6.75 6.98
CA LYS A 14 3.01 -6.27 7.93
C LYS A 14 1.68 -6.59 7.27
N VAL A 15 1.14 -7.74 7.68
CA VAL A 15 -0.16 -8.26 7.29
C VAL A 15 -1.17 -7.24 7.80
N PRO A 16 -1.91 -6.54 6.92
CA PRO A 16 -3.11 -5.83 7.35
C PRO A 16 -4.06 -6.86 7.93
N VAL A 17 -4.62 -6.59 9.11
CA VAL A 17 -5.53 -7.45 9.87
C VAL A 17 -6.87 -7.73 9.18
N ASP A 18 -7.03 -7.34 7.91
CA ASP A 18 -8.30 -7.31 7.19
C ASP A 18 -8.19 -7.85 5.74
N GLU A 19 -7.45 -8.95 5.53
CA GLU A 19 -7.43 -9.66 4.23
C GLU A 19 -7.94 -11.10 4.37
N GLU A 20 -9.12 -11.38 3.81
CA GLU A 20 -9.58 -12.74 3.56
C GLU A 20 -9.39 -13.09 2.09
N VAL A 21 -8.94 -14.32 1.86
CA VAL A 21 -8.70 -14.86 0.54
C VAL A 21 -9.82 -15.82 0.21
N VAL A 22 -10.67 -15.44 -0.74
CA VAL A 22 -11.77 -16.29 -1.23
C VAL A 22 -11.39 -16.85 -2.60
N GLU A 23 -11.69 -18.12 -2.82
CA GLU A 23 -11.55 -18.76 -4.13
C GLU A 23 -12.94 -18.79 -4.76
N ASP A 24 -13.06 -18.23 -5.96
CA ASP A 24 -14.32 -18.26 -6.70
C ASP A 24 -14.50 -19.59 -7.46
N SER A 25 -15.66 -19.77 -8.09
CA SER A 25 -16.03 -21.02 -8.79
C SER A 25 -15.10 -21.38 -9.96
N ASN A 26 -14.29 -20.43 -10.45
CA ASN A 26 -13.29 -20.64 -11.48
C ASN A 26 -11.90 -21.01 -10.91
N GLY A 27 -11.76 -21.12 -9.59
CA GLY A 27 -10.47 -21.30 -8.91
C GLY A 27 -9.64 -20.02 -8.83
N ASP A 28 -10.21 -18.87 -9.21
CA ASP A 28 -9.55 -17.58 -9.13
C ASP A 28 -9.55 -17.08 -7.68
N ARG A 29 -8.35 -16.74 -7.21
CA ARG A 29 -8.12 -16.30 -5.84
C ARG A 29 -8.33 -14.78 -5.73
N ARG A 30 -9.27 -14.35 -4.89
CA ARG A 30 -9.60 -12.94 -4.66
C ARG A 30 -9.38 -12.54 -3.20
N TYR A 31 -9.02 -11.29 -3.03
CA TYR A 31 -8.69 -10.66 -1.76
C TYR A 31 -9.84 -9.75 -1.34
N VAL A 32 -10.51 -10.08 -0.26
CA VAL A 32 -11.70 -9.38 0.24
C VAL A 32 -11.33 -8.47 1.40
N CYS A 33 -11.88 -7.26 1.39
CA CYS A 33 -11.80 -6.32 2.49
C CYS A 33 -12.83 -6.69 3.56
N THR A 34 -12.36 -7.07 4.74
CA THR A 34 -13.19 -7.44 5.89
C THR A 34 -13.56 -6.24 6.77
N ALA A 35 -13.20 -5.02 6.36
CA ALA A 35 -13.61 -3.80 7.08
C ALA A 35 -15.14 -3.69 7.09
N ALA A 36 -15.69 -3.35 8.26
CA ALA A 36 -17.14 -3.26 8.49
C ALA A 36 -17.82 -2.35 7.44
N GLY A 37 -18.78 -2.91 6.71
CA GLY A 37 -19.53 -2.18 5.68
C GLY A 37 -18.82 -1.99 4.33
N CYS A 38 -17.63 -2.55 4.11
CA CYS A 38 -16.91 -2.40 2.84
C CYS A 38 -17.18 -3.52 1.83
N GLY A 39 -16.92 -4.79 2.20
CA GLY A 39 -17.16 -5.97 1.37
C GLY A 39 -16.46 -6.01 0.01
N LYS A 40 -15.53 -5.09 -0.29
CA LYS A 40 -14.89 -4.98 -1.61
C LYS A 40 -13.88 -6.09 -1.83
N CYS A 41 -13.91 -6.71 -3.02
CA CYS A 41 -12.96 -7.75 -3.43
C CYS A 41 -12.02 -7.28 -4.55
N PHE A 42 -10.81 -7.84 -4.56
CA PHE A 42 -9.75 -7.49 -5.50
C PHE A 42 -9.02 -8.75 -5.99
N VAL A 43 -8.63 -8.79 -7.26
CA VAL A 43 -7.86 -9.92 -7.81
C VAL A 43 -6.44 -9.99 -7.23
N ARG A 44 -5.89 -8.86 -6.73
CA ARG A 44 -4.54 -8.78 -6.20
C ARG A 44 -4.52 -8.23 -4.77
N GLY A 45 -3.77 -8.86 -3.88
CA GLY A 45 -3.63 -8.42 -2.48
C GLY A 45 -3.02 -7.03 -2.33
N GLU A 46 -2.15 -6.62 -3.26
CA GLU A 46 -1.64 -5.23 -3.28
C GLU A 46 -2.77 -4.20 -3.47
N HIS A 47 -3.77 -4.53 -4.29
CA HIS A 47 -4.90 -3.64 -4.54
C HIS A 47 -5.78 -3.51 -3.30
N LEU A 48 -6.04 -4.63 -2.61
CA LEU A 48 -6.73 -4.64 -1.33
C LEU A 48 -5.97 -3.80 -0.29
N LYS A 49 -4.66 -4.02 -0.16
CA LYS A 49 -3.82 -3.27 0.79
C LYS A 49 -3.81 -1.77 0.50
N ARG A 50 -3.76 -1.38 -0.77
CA ARG A 50 -3.90 0.02 -1.18
C ARG A 50 -5.28 0.57 -0.81
N HIS A 51 -6.33 -0.19 -1.08
CA HIS A 51 -7.72 0.17 -0.77
C HIS A 51 -7.88 0.44 0.73
N VAL A 52 -7.49 -0.52 1.58
CA VAL A 52 -7.56 -0.41 3.05
C VAL A 52 -6.78 0.80 3.53
N ARG A 53 -5.55 0.98 3.04
CA ARG A 53 -4.73 2.15 3.40
C ARG A 53 -5.39 3.48 3.05
N SER A 54 -6.02 3.54 1.88
CA SER A 54 -6.55 4.79 1.34
C SER A 54 -7.89 5.21 1.93
N LEU A 55 -8.73 4.24 2.33
CA LEU A 55 -10.13 4.51 2.70
C LEU A 55 -10.44 4.20 4.17
N HIS A 56 -9.70 3.27 4.79
CA HIS A 56 -9.99 2.82 6.15
C HIS A 56 -8.95 3.34 7.15
N THR A 57 -7.65 3.25 6.82
CA THR A 57 -6.59 3.67 7.76
C THR A 57 -6.13 5.12 7.56
N TRP A 58 -6.46 5.73 6.42
CA TRP A 58 -6.02 7.09 6.02
C TRP A 58 -4.51 7.33 6.14
N GLU A 59 -3.72 6.25 6.21
CA GLU A 59 -2.27 6.36 6.37
C GLU A 59 -1.64 6.93 5.11
N LYS A 60 -0.81 7.96 5.32
CA LYS A 60 -0.08 8.65 4.26
C LYS A 60 1.43 8.52 4.51
N PRO A 61 2.01 7.31 4.28
CA PRO A 61 3.42 7.04 4.60
C PRO A 61 4.38 7.79 3.66
N HIS A 62 3.92 8.31 2.52
CA HIS A 62 4.76 8.98 1.54
C HIS A 62 4.74 10.49 1.76
N LYS A 63 5.60 11.00 2.63
CA LYS A 63 5.76 12.44 2.84
C LYS A 63 6.54 13.09 1.70
N CYS A 64 6.19 14.33 1.35
CA CYS A 64 6.97 15.15 0.44
C CYS A 64 8.32 15.48 1.07
N PRO A 65 9.44 15.27 0.37
CA PRO A 65 10.76 15.63 0.88
C PRO A 65 11.12 17.11 0.69
N HIS A 66 10.28 17.88 -0.02
CA HIS A 66 10.58 19.28 -0.32
C HIS A 66 10.51 20.14 0.96
N PRO A 67 11.52 20.97 1.25
CA PRO A 67 11.54 21.81 2.45
C PRO A 67 10.35 22.77 2.45
N GLY A 68 9.66 22.91 3.59
CA GLY A 68 8.45 23.70 3.71
C GLY A 68 7.17 23.03 3.17
N CYS A 69 7.27 21.88 2.50
CA CYS A 69 6.10 21.11 2.06
C CYS A 69 5.77 19.99 3.06
N ASN A 70 4.62 20.11 3.74
CA ASN A 70 4.12 19.09 4.66
C ASN A 70 3.12 18.09 4.05
N LYS A 71 3.00 18.06 2.71
CA LYS A 71 2.04 17.17 2.03
C LYS A 71 2.48 15.71 2.13
N SER A 72 1.53 14.83 2.43
CA SER A 72 1.75 13.39 2.56
C SER A 72 0.73 12.62 1.71
N PHE A 73 1.16 11.51 1.13
CA PHE A 73 0.38 10.71 0.19
C PHE A 73 0.28 9.25 0.63
N SER A 74 -0.87 8.63 0.33
CA SER A 74 -1.11 7.21 0.58
C SER A 74 -0.40 6.30 -0.43
N ARG A 75 0.04 6.86 -1.56
CA ARG A 75 0.72 6.15 -2.66
C ARG A 75 1.94 6.90 -3.17
N ARG A 76 2.94 6.16 -3.66
CA ARG A 76 4.20 6.70 -4.19
C ARG A 76 4.02 7.44 -5.51
N ASP A 77 3.19 6.93 -6.40
CA ASP A 77 2.89 7.55 -7.70
C ASP A 77 2.26 8.93 -7.53
N ASN A 78 1.33 9.07 -6.57
CA ASN A 78 0.77 10.37 -6.21
C ASN A 78 1.84 11.34 -5.68
N LEU A 79 2.76 10.87 -4.84
CA LEU A 79 3.90 11.68 -4.40
C LEU A 79 4.81 12.07 -5.59
N GLY A 80 5.09 11.14 -6.51
CA GLY A 80 5.91 11.41 -7.69
C GLY A 80 5.29 12.45 -8.62
N GLN A 81 3.97 12.40 -8.82
CA GLN A 81 3.24 13.45 -9.54
C GLN A 81 3.28 14.77 -8.78
N HIS A 82 3.06 14.75 -7.46
CA HIS A 82 3.14 15.95 -6.64
C HIS A 82 4.53 16.57 -6.63
N ALA A 83 5.60 15.78 -6.63
CA ALA A 83 6.97 16.30 -6.64
C ALA A 83 7.25 17.22 -7.85
N ARG A 84 6.51 17.06 -8.95
CA ARG A 84 6.61 17.93 -10.13
C ARG A 84 6.15 19.37 -9.89
N VAL A 85 5.38 19.64 -8.83
CA VAL A 85 4.98 21.01 -8.50
C VAL A 85 6.07 21.80 -7.75
N HIS A 86 7.16 21.15 -7.38
CA HIS A 86 8.31 21.75 -6.69
C HIS A 86 9.57 21.79 -7.57
N LEU A 87 9.43 21.50 -8.86
CA LEU A 87 10.46 21.77 -9.88
C LEU A 87 10.61 23.28 -10.06
#